data_AF-A0A3Q8VIT3-F1
#
_entry.id   AF-A0A3Q8VIT3-F1
#
_cell.length_a   1.000
_cell.length_b   1.000
_cell.length_c   1.000
_cell.angle_alpha   90.00
_cell.angle_beta   90.00
_cell.angle_gamma   90.00
#
_symmetry.space_group_name_H-M   'P 1'
#
loop_
_entity.id
_entity.type
_entity.pdbx_description
1 polymer ?
#
loop_
_entity_poly.entity_id
_entity_poly.type
_entity_poly.pdbx_seq_one_letter_code
_entity_poly.pdbx_strand_id
1 'polypeptide(L)'
;MASSVNLSHVKPGAKNDSVLTVQKALAKAVGLDFSSGPGVFGPLTRDAYAKWQRTLGFSGAQADGIPGEVSLKKLGDRFGFKVTADSRRPSGTPGGRVASPVPEHHVTYRFGVKDKRYKAGFHTGDDYAAKGGTTVVAVRKGTIQWSNGNGGAYGNWIGLRADNGRVYVYCHLSTRGVSAGASVKAGQKIGNVGSTGNVTGPHLHFEDHPSGSFVYAQCRKPTW
;
A
#
# COMPACT_ATOMS: atom_id res chain seq x y z
N MET A 1 -28.63 6.45 17.31
CA MET A 1 -28.17 6.08 15.95
C MET A 1 -26.69 5.71 16.03
N ALA A 2 -26.24 4.61 15.43
CA ALA A 2 -24.83 4.23 15.46
C ALA A 2 -24.01 5.21 14.60
N SER A 3 -22.97 5.81 15.17
CA SER A 3 -22.08 6.73 14.43
C SER A 3 -21.40 6.00 13.27
N SER A 4 -21.29 6.65 12.11
CA SER A 4 -20.57 6.12 10.94
C SER A 4 -19.24 6.85 10.79
N VAL A 5 -18.17 6.10 10.57
CA VAL A 5 -16.80 6.60 10.39
C VAL A 5 -16.35 6.23 8.99
N ASN A 6 -16.05 7.23 8.16
CA ASN A 6 -15.48 6.96 6.83
C ASN A 6 -13.96 6.77 6.96
N LEU A 7 -13.45 5.62 6.51
CA LEU A 7 -12.03 5.29 6.58
C LEU A 7 -11.15 6.37 5.90
N SER A 8 -11.60 6.97 4.79
CA SER A 8 -10.82 7.99 4.07
C SER A 8 -10.69 9.31 4.84
N HIS A 9 -11.53 9.53 5.86
CA HIS A 9 -11.57 10.74 6.68
C HIS A 9 -10.68 10.63 7.93
N VAL A 10 -10.18 9.44 8.27
CA VAL A 10 -9.36 9.21 9.47
C VAL A 10 -7.90 9.01 9.07
N LYS A 11 -7.21 10.13 8.79
CA LYS A 11 -5.81 10.16 8.32
C LYS A 11 -5.04 11.32 8.93
N PRO A 12 -3.69 11.28 9.02
CA PRO A 12 -2.88 12.38 9.54
C PRO A 12 -3.26 13.74 8.94
N GLY A 13 -3.39 14.74 9.82
CA GLY A 13 -3.78 16.11 9.46
C GLY A 13 -5.28 16.32 9.22
N ALA A 14 -6.10 15.26 9.18
CA ALA A 14 -7.55 15.42 9.04
C ALA A 14 -8.17 16.01 10.31
N LYS A 15 -9.12 16.93 10.13
CA LYS A 15 -9.93 17.52 11.21
C LYS A 15 -11.42 17.30 10.96
N ASN A 16 -12.05 16.31 11.58
CA ASN A 16 -13.48 15.98 11.37
C ASN A 16 -14.07 15.05 12.45
N ASP A 17 -15.38 14.82 12.38
CA ASP A 17 -16.13 13.99 13.34
C ASP A 17 -15.77 12.49 13.28
N SER A 18 -15.27 12.01 12.15
CA SER A 18 -14.76 10.63 12.04
C SER A 18 -13.49 10.46 12.87
N VAL A 19 -12.59 11.44 12.84
CA VAL A 19 -11.39 11.46 13.70
C VAL A 19 -11.78 11.57 15.17
N LEU A 20 -12.72 12.44 15.52
CA LEU A 20 -13.26 12.57 16.88
C LEU A 20 -13.82 11.25 17.41
N THR A 21 -14.61 10.55 16.59
CA THR A 21 -15.19 9.26 16.95
C THR A 21 -14.09 8.22 17.22
N VAL A 22 -13.04 8.20 16.38
CA VAL A 22 -11.90 7.30 16.57
C VAL A 22 -11.08 7.65 17.80
N GLN A 23 -10.82 8.93 18.07
CA GLN A 23 -10.09 9.37 19.27
C GLN A 23 -10.83 8.97 20.56
N LYS A 24 -12.16 9.13 20.61
CA LYS A 24 -12.97 8.66 21.74
C LYS A 24 -12.86 7.14 21.95
N ALA A 25 -12.82 6.38 20.87
CA ALA A 25 -12.63 4.93 20.94
C ALA A 25 -11.20 4.57 21.40
N LEU A 26 -10.17 5.26 20.89
CA LEU A 26 -8.78 5.06 21.32
C LEU A 26 -8.54 5.46 22.78
N ALA A 27 -9.20 6.50 23.29
CA ALA A 27 -9.14 6.88 24.70
C ALA A 27 -9.58 5.70 25.59
N LYS A 28 -10.66 5.02 25.20
CA LYS A 28 -11.15 3.82 25.90
C LYS A 28 -10.28 2.58 25.64
N ALA A 29 -9.71 2.44 24.45
CA ALA A 29 -8.98 1.23 24.06
C ALA A 29 -7.56 1.17 24.62
N VAL A 30 -6.86 2.31 24.67
CA VAL A 30 -5.42 2.40 24.93
C VAL A 30 -5.01 3.63 25.74
N GLY A 31 -5.96 4.36 26.33
CA GLY A 31 -5.68 5.48 27.22
C GLY A 31 -5.13 6.72 26.51
N LEU A 32 -5.59 7.02 25.29
CA LEU A 32 -5.28 8.28 24.64
C LEU A 32 -5.80 9.48 25.46
N ASP A 33 -4.89 10.37 25.87
CA ASP A 33 -5.22 11.73 26.30
C ASP A 33 -5.25 12.66 25.07
N PHE A 34 -6.36 13.37 24.88
CA PHE A 34 -6.61 14.23 23.71
C PHE A 34 -6.88 15.69 24.12
N SER A 35 -6.35 16.10 25.27
CA SER A 35 -6.45 17.43 25.91
C SER A 35 -6.18 18.65 24.99
N SER A 36 -5.65 18.47 23.77
CA SER A 36 -5.33 19.52 22.79
C SER A 36 -6.31 19.69 21.61
N GLY A 37 -7.44 18.99 21.56
CA GLY A 37 -8.55 19.33 20.63
C GLY A 37 -9.09 18.14 19.82
N PRO A 38 -10.39 17.81 19.95
CA PRO A 38 -10.85 16.42 19.81
C PRO A 38 -11.18 16.01 18.38
N GLY A 39 -10.71 16.72 17.36
CA GLY A 39 -11.05 16.44 15.96
C GLY A 39 -9.87 16.23 15.05
N VAL A 40 -8.63 16.48 15.50
CA VAL A 40 -7.44 16.52 14.63
C VAL A 40 -6.63 15.24 14.76
N PHE A 41 -6.33 14.58 13.63
CA PHE A 41 -5.47 13.41 13.61
C PHE A 41 -4.00 13.84 13.69
N GLY A 42 -3.51 14.06 14.90
CA GLY A 42 -2.13 14.45 15.20
C GLY A 42 -1.24 13.27 15.61
N PRO A 43 0.03 13.55 15.96
CA PRO A 43 0.99 12.55 16.41
C PRO A 43 0.49 11.68 17.58
N LEU A 44 -0.16 12.29 18.58
CA LEU A 44 -0.73 11.55 19.71
C LEU A 44 -1.80 10.53 19.28
N THR A 45 -2.65 10.91 18.30
CA THR A 45 -3.67 10.01 17.74
C THR A 45 -3.02 8.86 16.98
N ARG A 46 -1.99 9.16 16.19
CA ARG A 46 -1.20 8.16 15.49
C ARG A 46 -0.59 7.16 16.48
N ASP A 47 0.06 7.64 17.52
CA ASP A 47 0.76 6.80 18.50
C ASP A 47 -0.21 5.93 19.30
N ALA A 48 -1.37 6.49 19.69
CA ALA A 48 -2.44 5.71 20.30
C ALA A 48 -3.01 4.67 19.33
N TYR A 49 -3.22 5.02 18.06
CA TYR A 49 -3.68 4.06 17.07
C TYR A 49 -2.65 2.94 16.82
N ALA A 50 -1.35 3.24 16.90
CA ALA A 50 -0.28 2.26 16.84
C ALA A 50 -0.34 1.29 18.04
N LYS A 51 -0.58 1.81 19.26
CA LYS A 51 -0.83 0.96 20.44
C LYS A 51 -2.04 0.06 20.23
N TRP A 52 -3.13 0.59 19.67
CA TRP A 52 -4.32 -0.20 19.34
C TRP A 52 -4.02 -1.30 18.34
N GLN A 53 -3.29 -1.01 17.26
CA GLN A 53 -2.85 -2.03 16.30
C GLN A 53 -2.04 -3.14 16.99
N ARG A 54 -1.16 -2.79 17.95
CA ARG A 54 -0.41 -3.79 18.72
C ARG A 54 -1.29 -4.72 19.55
N THR A 55 -2.40 -4.23 20.13
CA THR A 55 -3.35 -5.12 20.85
C THR A 55 -4.06 -6.11 19.93
N LEU A 56 -4.11 -5.80 18.63
CA LEU A 56 -4.65 -6.67 17.59
C LEU A 56 -3.60 -7.64 17.00
N GLY A 57 -2.37 -7.64 17.52
CA GLY A 57 -1.27 -8.49 17.07
C GLY A 57 -0.42 -7.91 15.93
N PHE A 58 -0.64 -6.65 15.55
CA PHE A 58 0.20 -5.98 14.55
C PHE A 58 1.53 -5.57 15.19
N SER A 59 2.65 -5.78 14.50
CA SER A 59 3.98 -5.47 15.04
C SER A 59 4.84 -4.68 14.04
N GLY A 60 5.90 -4.03 14.55
CA GLY A 60 6.81 -3.21 13.73
C GLY A 60 6.06 -2.19 12.87
N ALA A 61 6.34 -2.18 11.56
CA ALA A 61 5.70 -1.27 10.60
C ALA A 61 4.21 -1.58 10.32
N GLN A 62 3.63 -2.65 10.87
CA GLN A 62 2.19 -2.92 10.79
C GLN A 62 1.40 -2.15 11.85
N ALA A 63 2.07 -1.71 12.92
CA ALA A 63 1.54 -0.82 13.95
C ALA A 63 2.05 0.61 13.73
N ASP A 64 1.79 1.14 12.53
CA ASP A 64 2.25 2.45 12.05
C ASP A 64 1.40 3.64 12.53
N GLY A 65 0.30 3.35 13.22
CA GLY A 65 -0.63 4.35 13.73
C GLY A 65 -1.54 4.94 12.68
N ILE A 66 -1.61 4.35 11.49
CA ILE A 66 -2.51 4.78 10.42
C ILE A 66 -3.73 3.84 10.39
N PRO A 67 -4.96 4.38 10.46
CA PRO A 67 -6.16 3.58 10.36
C PRO A 67 -6.25 2.84 9.03
N GLY A 68 -6.36 1.53 9.10
CA GLY A 68 -6.69 0.65 7.99
C GLY A 68 -8.05 0.00 8.21
N GLU A 69 -8.63 -0.56 7.15
CA GLU A 69 -9.99 -1.13 7.20
C GLU A 69 -10.15 -2.17 8.33
N VAL A 70 -9.16 -3.05 8.52
CA VAL A 70 -9.22 -4.12 9.53
C VAL A 70 -9.10 -3.57 10.96
N SER A 71 -8.09 -2.74 11.23
CA SER A 71 -7.87 -2.20 12.57
C SER A 71 -9.00 -1.24 12.99
N LEU A 72 -9.56 -0.50 12.03
CA LEU A 72 -10.63 0.47 12.28
C LEU A 72 -11.97 -0.23 12.46
N LYS A 73 -12.26 -1.29 11.69
CA LYS A 73 -13.47 -2.11 11.89
C LYS A 73 -13.46 -2.77 13.26
N LYS A 74 -12.35 -3.40 13.65
CA LYS A 74 -12.24 -4.00 15.00
C LYS A 74 -12.42 -2.97 16.11
N LEU A 75 -11.97 -1.73 15.90
CA LEU A 75 -12.21 -0.64 16.85
C LEU A 75 -13.69 -0.24 16.86
N GLY A 76 -14.32 -0.14 15.69
CA GLY A 76 -15.74 0.14 15.52
C GLY A 76 -16.65 -0.91 16.14
N ASP A 77 -16.38 -2.18 15.90
CA ASP A 77 -17.11 -3.32 16.45
C ASP A 77 -17.06 -3.33 17.99
N ARG A 78 -15.91 -2.94 18.56
CA ARG A 78 -15.72 -2.88 20.02
C ARG A 78 -16.36 -1.66 20.68
N PHE A 79 -16.42 -0.52 19.98
CA PHE A 79 -16.81 0.77 20.57
C PHE A 79 -18.05 1.42 19.93
N GLY A 80 -18.76 0.71 19.07
CA GLY A 80 -20.11 1.06 18.62
C GLY A 80 -20.19 2.04 17.44
N PHE A 81 -19.26 1.97 16.49
CA PHE A 81 -19.34 2.75 15.24
C PHE A 81 -19.15 1.87 13.99
N LYS A 82 -19.87 2.21 12.91
CA LYS A 82 -19.75 1.48 11.64
C LYS A 82 -18.67 2.12 10.77
N VAL A 83 -17.79 1.30 10.20
CA VAL A 83 -16.80 1.79 9.22
C VAL A 83 -17.39 1.74 7.82
N THR A 84 -17.45 2.88 7.17
CA THR A 84 -17.81 3.00 5.76
C THR A 84 -16.53 3.21 4.93
N ALA A 85 -16.43 2.48 3.82
CA ALA A 85 -15.43 2.74 2.79
C ALA A 85 -16.14 3.47 1.65
N ASP A 86 -15.51 4.49 1.09
CA ASP A 86 -16.11 5.29 0.02
C ASP A 86 -16.53 4.42 -1.18
N SER A 87 -17.79 4.57 -1.58
CA SER A 87 -18.51 3.72 -2.54
C SER A 87 -18.17 4.07 -4.00
N ARG A 88 -16.89 4.21 -4.33
CA ARG A 88 -16.42 4.23 -5.73
C ARG A 88 -15.47 3.05 -5.96
N ARG A 89 -16.06 1.89 -6.30
CA ARG A 89 -15.33 0.64 -6.59
C ARG A 89 -15.91 -0.04 -7.82
N PRO A 90 -15.10 -0.35 -8.85
CA PRO A 90 -15.38 -1.46 -9.75
C PRO A 90 -15.28 -2.79 -8.98
N SER A 91 -16.17 -3.71 -9.32
CA SER A 91 -16.25 -5.08 -8.82
C SER A 91 -14.98 -5.87 -9.17
N GLY A 92 -14.40 -6.50 -8.15
CA GLY A 92 -13.24 -7.38 -8.23
C GLY A 92 -13.19 -8.17 -6.93
N THR A 93 -13.07 -9.48 -7.05
CA THR A 93 -13.36 -10.56 -6.10
C THR A 93 -12.81 -10.36 -4.67
N PRO A 94 -13.50 -10.84 -3.61
CA PRO A 94 -13.01 -10.79 -2.24
C PRO A 94 -11.98 -11.90 -1.97
N GLY A 95 -10.73 -11.52 -1.76
CA GLY A 95 -9.68 -12.38 -1.19
C GLY A 95 -8.82 -13.09 -2.25
N GLY A 96 -7.50 -13.02 -2.06
CA GLY A 96 -6.55 -13.73 -2.91
C GLY A 96 -5.79 -12.82 -3.85
N ARG A 97 -4.49 -13.05 -3.91
CA ARG A 97 -3.56 -12.54 -4.92
C ARG A 97 -4.03 -12.84 -6.35
N VAL A 98 -3.47 -12.13 -7.34
CA VAL A 98 -3.51 -12.57 -8.74
C VAL A 98 -2.29 -13.42 -9.11
N ALA A 99 -2.32 -14.14 -10.22
CA ALA A 99 -1.20 -14.99 -10.65
C ALA A 99 -0.01 -14.20 -11.23
N SER A 100 -0.24 -12.99 -11.75
CA SER A 100 0.78 -12.15 -12.38
C SER A 100 0.45 -10.66 -12.22
N PRO A 101 1.45 -9.77 -12.03
CA PRO A 101 1.25 -8.31 -12.13
C PRO A 101 0.97 -7.84 -13.56
N VAL A 102 1.29 -8.65 -14.57
CA VAL A 102 1.00 -8.41 -15.99
C VAL A 102 0.26 -9.65 -16.52
N PRO A 103 -1.08 -9.65 -16.52
CA PRO A 103 -1.87 -10.82 -16.95
C PRO A 103 -1.42 -11.31 -18.33
N GLU A 104 -1.41 -12.63 -18.53
CA GLU A 104 -1.00 -13.31 -19.78
C GLU A 104 0.49 -13.18 -20.17
N HIS A 105 1.30 -12.51 -19.35
CA HIS A 105 2.74 -12.36 -19.60
C HIS A 105 3.55 -13.14 -18.57
N HIS A 106 4.74 -13.58 -18.97
CA HIS A 106 5.67 -14.34 -18.14
C HIS A 106 6.95 -13.54 -17.87
N VAL A 107 7.70 -13.98 -16.87
CA VAL A 107 9.00 -13.39 -16.54
C VAL A 107 10.02 -13.73 -17.61
N THR A 108 10.61 -12.70 -18.22
CA THR A 108 11.64 -12.82 -19.25
C THR A 108 13.05 -12.59 -18.71
N TYR A 109 13.18 -11.88 -17.59
CA TYR A 109 14.46 -11.68 -16.92
C TYR A 109 14.28 -11.76 -15.41
N ARG A 110 15.08 -12.61 -14.76
CA ARG A 110 14.80 -13.09 -13.40
C ARG A 110 15.46 -12.23 -12.33
N PHE A 111 14.88 -12.22 -11.14
CA PHE A 111 15.51 -11.76 -9.91
C PHE A 111 16.84 -12.47 -9.65
N GLY A 112 17.82 -11.73 -9.11
CA GLY A 112 19.07 -12.27 -8.59
C GLY A 112 20.15 -12.51 -9.65
N VAL A 113 19.90 -12.21 -10.92
CA VAL A 113 20.94 -12.27 -11.96
C VAL A 113 22.03 -11.27 -11.62
N LYS A 114 23.25 -11.77 -11.37
CA LYS A 114 24.41 -10.96 -11.00
C LYS A 114 24.93 -10.20 -12.21
N ASP A 115 25.08 -8.88 -12.06
CA ASP A 115 25.64 -8.03 -13.09
C ASP A 115 26.13 -6.72 -12.45
N LYS A 116 27.36 -6.31 -12.79
CA LYS A 116 28.00 -5.11 -12.26
C LYS A 116 27.31 -3.81 -12.72
N ARG A 117 26.48 -3.87 -13.78
CA ARG A 117 25.69 -2.71 -14.21
C ARG A 117 24.58 -2.33 -13.23
N TYR A 118 24.14 -3.25 -12.37
CA TYR A 118 23.19 -2.94 -11.32
C TYR A 118 23.90 -2.35 -10.11
N LYS A 119 23.37 -1.26 -9.56
CA LYS A 119 23.91 -0.66 -8.34
C LYS A 119 23.88 -1.62 -7.14
N ALA A 120 22.93 -2.55 -7.10
CA ALA A 120 22.87 -3.63 -6.11
C ALA A 120 23.86 -4.77 -6.39
N GLY A 121 24.50 -4.80 -7.56
CA GLY A 121 25.31 -5.92 -8.06
C GLY A 121 24.50 -7.11 -8.60
N PHE A 122 23.17 -7.04 -8.52
CA PHE A 122 22.25 -8.03 -9.04
C PHE A 122 20.91 -7.40 -9.44
N HIS A 123 20.12 -8.13 -10.21
CA HIS A 123 18.80 -7.72 -10.64
C HIS A 123 17.76 -7.82 -9.50
N THR A 124 17.19 -6.70 -9.07
CA THR A 124 16.41 -6.56 -7.83
C THR A 124 14.95 -7.00 -7.92
N GLY A 125 14.50 -7.44 -9.10
CA GLY A 125 13.11 -7.84 -9.35
C GLY A 125 13.00 -8.88 -10.47
N ASP A 126 11.77 -9.23 -10.83
CA ASP A 126 11.49 -9.97 -12.06
C ASP A 126 11.00 -8.99 -13.14
N ASP A 127 11.49 -9.15 -14.36
CA ASP A 127 11.02 -8.37 -15.51
C ASP A 127 10.03 -9.16 -16.36
N TYR A 128 8.93 -8.51 -16.72
CA TYR A 128 7.90 -9.01 -17.60
C TYR A 128 7.92 -8.21 -18.90
N ALA A 129 8.58 -8.73 -19.93
CA ALA A 129 8.53 -8.10 -21.25
C ALA A 129 7.10 -8.10 -21.78
N ALA A 130 6.62 -6.93 -22.19
CA ALA A 130 5.27 -6.72 -22.67
C ALA A 130 5.23 -5.45 -23.51
N LYS A 131 4.31 -5.36 -24.48
CA LYS A 131 4.15 -4.13 -25.29
C LYS A 131 3.88 -2.92 -24.40
N GLY A 132 4.38 -1.75 -24.80
CA GLY A 132 4.03 -0.49 -24.15
C GLY A 132 2.52 -0.30 -24.15
N GLY A 133 1.96 0.13 -23.02
CA GLY A 133 0.52 0.24 -22.82
C GLY A 133 -0.17 -1.02 -22.28
N THR A 134 0.51 -2.17 -22.18
CA THR A 134 -0.06 -3.38 -21.55
C THR A 134 -0.50 -3.09 -20.11
N THR A 135 -1.63 -3.65 -19.68
CA THR A 135 -2.19 -3.42 -18.34
C THR A 135 -1.31 -4.01 -17.24
N VAL A 136 -1.05 -3.21 -16.20
CA VAL A 136 -0.41 -3.64 -14.94
C VAL A 136 -1.45 -3.61 -13.82
N VAL A 137 -1.52 -4.71 -13.06
CA VAL A 137 -2.49 -4.89 -11.97
C VAL A 137 -1.80 -5.07 -10.62
N ALA A 138 -2.50 -4.68 -9.55
CA ALA A 138 -2.04 -4.93 -8.18
C ALA A 138 -2.01 -6.43 -7.89
N VAL A 139 -0.86 -6.95 -7.47
CA VAL A 139 -0.70 -8.39 -7.18
C VAL A 139 -1.52 -8.87 -5.98
N ARG A 140 -1.82 -7.95 -5.05
CA ARG A 140 -2.59 -8.17 -3.83
C ARG A 140 -3.43 -6.94 -3.50
N LYS A 141 -4.38 -7.08 -2.57
CA LYS A 141 -5.04 -5.91 -1.99
C LYS A 141 -4.06 -5.16 -1.07
N GLY A 142 -4.23 -3.84 -0.96
CA GLY A 142 -3.36 -3.02 -0.13
C GLY A 142 -3.56 -1.53 -0.37
N THR A 143 -2.59 -0.74 0.09
CA THR A 143 -2.58 0.72 -0.07
C THR A 143 -1.35 1.14 -0.86
N ILE A 144 -1.54 2.04 -1.82
CA ILE A 144 -0.44 2.62 -2.57
C ILE A 144 0.37 3.54 -1.65
N GLN A 145 1.61 3.15 -1.37
CA GLN A 145 2.52 3.91 -0.53
C GLN A 145 3.20 5.05 -1.32
N TRP A 146 3.56 4.79 -2.58
CA TRP A 146 4.13 5.79 -3.49
C TRP A 146 3.58 5.65 -4.91
N SER A 147 3.49 6.78 -5.62
CA SER A 147 3.14 6.85 -7.03
C SER A 147 3.89 8.02 -7.65
N ASN A 148 5.11 7.76 -8.13
CA ASN A 148 6.09 8.79 -8.44
C ASN A 148 6.46 8.77 -9.92
N GLY A 149 6.56 9.97 -10.52
CA GLY A 149 6.95 10.12 -11.93
C GLY A 149 8.40 10.45 -12.20
N ASN A 150 9.21 10.51 -11.15
CA ASN A 150 10.63 10.78 -11.27
C ASN A 150 11.40 9.87 -10.32
N GLY A 151 11.43 8.57 -10.64
CA GLY A 151 12.14 7.54 -9.87
C GLY A 151 13.59 7.30 -10.32
N GLY A 152 14.16 8.19 -11.15
CA GLY A 152 15.47 7.96 -11.76
C GLY A 152 15.47 6.69 -12.61
N ALA A 153 16.32 5.71 -12.26
CA ALA A 153 16.43 4.44 -12.98
C ALA A 153 15.09 3.69 -13.07
N TYR A 154 14.23 3.75 -12.05
CA TYR A 154 12.90 3.13 -12.07
C TYR A 154 11.88 3.85 -12.96
N GLY A 155 12.17 5.08 -13.40
CA GLY A 155 11.23 5.88 -14.18
C GLY A 155 9.96 6.21 -13.39
N ASN A 156 8.81 6.06 -14.03
CA ASN A 156 7.52 6.10 -13.36
C ASN A 156 7.31 4.80 -12.57
N TRP A 157 6.98 4.93 -11.29
CA TRP A 157 6.81 3.75 -10.45
C TRP A 157 5.73 3.89 -9.40
N ILE A 158 5.25 2.74 -8.93
CA ILE A 158 4.24 2.59 -7.88
C ILE A 158 4.78 1.63 -6.83
N GLY A 159 4.59 1.96 -5.55
CA GLY A 159 4.81 1.03 -4.45
C GLY A 159 3.49 0.69 -3.74
N LEU A 160 3.18 -0.59 -3.62
CA LEU A 160 2.00 -1.13 -2.96
C LEU A 160 2.38 -1.74 -1.61
N ARG A 161 1.92 -1.14 -0.51
CA ARG A 161 1.90 -1.79 0.80
C ARG A 161 0.74 -2.78 0.84
N ALA A 162 1.05 -4.07 0.71
CA ALA A 162 0.04 -5.12 0.63
C ALA A 162 -0.46 -5.56 2.02
N ASP A 163 -1.60 -6.25 2.01
CA ASP A 163 -2.25 -6.83 3.21
C ASP A 163 -1.45 -7.93 3.92
N ASN A 164 -0.41 -8.48 3.28
CA ASN A 164 0.54 -9.41 3.89
C ASN A 164 1.74 -8.69 4.56
N GLY A 165 1.71 -7.36 4.62
CA GLY A 165 2.75 -6.53 5.24
C GLY A 165 3.94 -6.21 4.34
N ARG A 166 4.03 -6.81 3.14
CA ARG A 166 5.11 -6.58 2.16
C ARG A 166 4.89 -5.32 1.33
N VAL A 167 5.94 -4.91 0.63
CA VAL A 167 5.90 -3.83 -0.35
C VAL A 167 6.21 -4.38 -1.73
N TYR A 168 5.31 -4.16 -2.69
CA TYR A 168 5.51 -4.53 -4.09
C TYR A 168 5.75 -3.28 -4.93
N VAL A 169 6.82 -3.29 -5.72
CA VAL A 169 7.24 -2.14 -6.53
C VAL A 169 7.03 -2.45 -8.00
N TYR A 170 6.40 -1.52 -8.71
CA TYR A 170 6.09 -1.61 -10.14
C TYR A 170 6.78 -0.45 -10.85
N CYS A 171 7.79 -0.73 -11.67
CA CYS A 171 8.63 0.28 -12.31
C CYS A 171 8.40 0.38 -13.82
N HIS A 172 9.07 1.37 -14.43
CA HIS A 172 9.11 1.63 -15.87
C HIS A 172 7.75 1.93 -16.52
N LEU A 173 6.75 2.31 -15.72
CA LEU A 173 5.38 2.47 -16.18
C LEU A 173 5.24 3.59 -17.23
N SER A 174 4.40 3.40 -18.24
CA SER A 174 4.02 4.52 -19.13
C SER A 174 3.05 5.46 -18.42
N THR A 175 2.11 4.89 -17.66
CA THR A 175 1.14 5.64 -16.86
C THR A 175 1.01 5.05 -15.46
N ARG A 176 0.81 5.93 -14.48
CA ARG A 176 0.40 5.58 -13.12
C ARG A 176 -1.10 5.81 -12.99
N GLY A 177 -1.87 4.74 -12.89
CA GLY A 177 -3.34 4.77 -12.83
C GLY A 177 -3.90 4.98 -11.42
N VAL A 178 -3.04 5.10 -10.41
CA VAL A 178 -3.41 5.30 -9.00
C VAL A 178 -2.45 6.26 -8.31
N SER A 179 -2.95 6.98 -7.31
CA SER A 179 -2.18 7.93 -6.49
C SER A 179 -1.77 7.31 -5.16
N ALA A 180 -0.77 7.90 -4.50
CA ALA A 180 -0.43 7.55 -3.12
C ALA A 180 -1.64 7.71 -2.19
N GLY A 181 -1.80 6.79 -1.24
CA GLY A 181 -2.94 6.68 -0.34
C GLY A 181 -4.15 5.91 -0.90
N ALA A 182 -4.17 5.60 -2.20
CA ALA A 182 -5.27 4.84 -2.79
C ALA A 182 -5.31 3.40 -2.24
N SER A 183 -6.48 2.92 -1.85
CA SER A 183 -6.72 1.51 -1.57
C SER A 183 -6.98 0.76 -2.88
N VAL A 184 -6.33 -0.38 -3.06
CA VAL A 184 -6.48 -1.23 -4.24
C VAL A 184 -6.86 -2.65 -3.87
N LYS A 185 -7.59 -3.32 -4.76
CA LYS A 185 -7.83 -4.76 -4.69
C LYS A 185 -6.79 -5.52 -5.51
N ALA A 186 -6.60 -6.81 -5.21
CA ALA A 186 -5.86 -7.68 -6.11
C ALA A 186 -6.53 -7.69 -7.50
N GLY A 187 -5.74 -7.63 -8.56
CA GLY A 187 -6.21 -7.56 -9.95
C GLY A 187 -6.70 -6.18 -10.39
N GLN A 188 -6.78 -5.20 -9.49
CA GLN A 188 -7.12 -3.84 -9.89
C GLN A 188 -6.02 -3.26 -10.76
N LYS A 189 -6.38 -2.67 -11.91
CA LYS A 189 -5.44 -1.91 -12.74
C LYS A 189 -4.83 -0.76 -11.93
N ILE A 190 -3.50 -0.69 -11.93
CA ILE A 190 -2.73 0.36 -11.25
C ILE A 190 -1.84 1.16 -12.20
N GLY A 191 -1.64 0.69 -13.44
CA GLY A 191 -0.84 1.40 -14.43
C GLY A 191 -0.77 0.65 -15.74
N ASN A 192 0.17 1.07 -16.58
CA ASN A 192 0.47 0.44 -17.85
C ASN A 192 1.97 0.26 -18.01
N VAL A 193 2.39 -0.84 -18.63
CA VAL A 193 3.78 -1.11 -19.03
C VAL A 193 4.28 0.06 -19.88
N GLY A 194 5.54 0.44 -19.69
CA GLY A 194 6.18 1.47 -20.47
C GLY A 194 7.67 1.24 -20.60
N SER A 195 8.38 2.31 -20.92
CA SER A 195 9.84 2.32 -21.07
C SER A 195 10.48 3.53 -20.38
N THR A 196 9.88 4.01 -19.28
CA THR A 196 10.44 5.17 -18.57
C THR A 196 11.59 4.76 -17.66
N GLY A 197 12.55 5.66 -17.45
CA GLY A 197 13.74 5.39 -16.63
C GLY A 197 14.85 4.77 -17.48
N ASN A 198 15.68 3.93 -16.86
CA ASN A 198 16.82 3.31 -17.52
C ASN A 198 16.48 1.89 -17.99
N VAL A 199 16.03 1.75 -19.24
CA VAL A 199 15.57 0.49 -19.82
C VAL A 199 16.01 0.35 -21.27
N THR A 200 16.12 -0.89 -21.75
CA THR A 200 16.44 -1.20 -23.16
C THR A 200 15.19 -1.38 -24.03
N GLY A 201 14.02 -1.55 -23.42
CA GLY A 201 12.75 -1.74 -24.12
C GLY A 201 11.57 -1.88 -23.15
N PRO A 202 10.32 -1.92 -23.67
CA PRO A 202 9.13 -2.00 -22.85
C PRO A 202 9.05 -3.27 -21.99
N HIS A 203 8.95 -3.09 -20.67
CA HIS A 203 8.70 -4.17 -19.70
C HIS A 203 8.20 -3.61 -18.38
N LEU A 204 7.61 -4.46 -17.55
CA LEU A 204 7.44 -4.17 -16.12
C LEU A 204 8.63 -4.76 -15.37
N HIS A 205 9.34 -3.93 -14.60
CA HIS A 205 10.23 -4.41 -13.54
C HIS A 205 9.47 -4.47 -12.22
N PHE A 206 9.44 -5.65 -11.60
CA PHE A 206 8.61 -5.95 -10.43
C PHE A 206 9.43 -6.45 -9.25
N GLU A 207 9.42 -5.72 -8.14
CA GLU A 207 10.15 -6.08 -6.92
C GLU A 207 9.21 -6.49 -5.78
N ASP A 208 9.69 -7.41 -4.93
CA ASP A 208 9.07 -7.80 -3.66
C ASP A 208 10.03 -7.46 -2.53
N HIS A 209 9.57 -6.65 -1.60
CA HIS A 209 10.32 -6.21 -0.42
C HIS A 209 9.71 -6.80 0.86
N PRO A 210 10.56 -7.21 1.82
CA PRO A 210 10.11 -7.74 3.10
C PRO A 210 9.28 -6.71 3.88
N SER A 211 8.56 -7.21 4.89
CA SER A 211 7.74 -6.37 5.75
C SER A 211 8.59 -5.34 6.50
N GLY A 212 8.26 -4.06 6.33
CA GLY A 212 9.02 -2.97 6.94
C GLY A 212 9.00 -1.71 6.09
N SER A 213 10.03 -0.88 6.24
CA SER A 213 10.31 0.23 5.35
C SER A 213 10.93 -0.28 4.05
N PHE A 214 10.59 0.32 2.91
CA PHE A 214 11.29 0.07 1.65
C PHE A 214 12.76 0.47 1.81
N VAL A 215 13.66 -0.48 1.56
CA VAL A 215 15.10 -0.26 1.54
C VAL A 215 15.61 -0.80 0.22
N TYR A 216 16.26 0.06 -0.56
CA TYR A 216 16.85 -0.32 -1.83
C TYR A 216 17.78 -1.54 -1.66
N ALA A 217 17.74 -2.46 -2.63
CA ALA A 217 18.50 -3.72 -2.65
C ALA A 217 18.16 -4.74 -1.53
N GLN A 218 17.26 -4.44 -0.60
CA GLN A 218 16.70 -5.44 0.34
C GLN A 218 15.51 -6.19 -0.30
N CYS A 219 15.66 -6.58 -1.55
CA CYS A 219 14.64 -7.28 -2.32
C CYS A 219 14.75 -8.79 -2.12
N ARG A 220 13.65 -9.48 -2.40
CA ARG A 220 13.57 -10.94 -2.44
C ARG A 220 13.02 -11.40 -3.77
N LYS A 221 13.22 -12.70 -4.05
CA LYS A 221 12.58 -13.34 -5.19
C LYS A 221 11.06 -13.06 -5.12
N PRO A 222 10.47 -12.42 -6.15
CA PRO A 222 9.08 -12.01 -6.10
C PRO A 222 8.11 -13.14 -5.78
N THR A 223 7.38 -13.00 -4.67
CA THR A 223 6.31 -13.91 -4.25
C THR A 223 5.19 -13.12 -3.55
N TRP A 224 3.94 -13.51 -3.77
CA TRP A 224 2.80 -12.77 -3.22
C TRP A 224 1.59 -13.66 -3.01
#